data_AF-A0A0C9S1E0-F1
#
_entry.id   AF-A0A0C9S1E0-F1
#
_cell.length_a   1.000
_cell.length_b   1.000
_cell.length_c   1.000
_cell.angle_alpha   90.00
_cell.angle_beta   90.00
_cell.angle_gamma   90.00
#
_symmetry.space_group_name_H-M   'P 1'
#
loop_
_entity.id
_entity.type
_entity.pdbx_description
1 polymer ?
#
loop_
_entity_poly.entity_id
_entity_poly.type
_entity_poly.pdbx_seq_one_letter_code
_entity_poly.pdbx_strand_id
1 'polypeptide(L)'
;SSAAGSSQQSERSQSSTTDAVDAELDRMANDTVFYLLISDQHKKMIKKNDIKQHVLQNNGKVMRTVLAKAKEKLEHVFGYELVELDDKQGSVILVNKMDLSECSDLLQRNEKECAKQGLTITVLTLILMSDGAVSEDKLWKMLKPLGLAPDTSDPTFGNVGTMIKTELVSEAYLKLSPIPGTCDPVEFE
;
A
#
# COMPACT_ATOMS: atom_id res chain seq x y z
N SER A 1 43.02 -2.49 -59.47
CA SER A 1 41.81 -2.44 -58.64
C SER A 1 42.05 -3.15 -57.33
N SER A 2 42.09 -2.43 -56.21
CA SER A 2 41.91 -2.95 -54.83
C SER A 2 42.11 -1.80 -53.83
N ALA A 3 41.05 -1.06 -53.50
CA ALA A 3 41.08 -0.05 -52.43
C ALA A 3 39.70 0.25 -51.78
N ALA A 4 38.65 -0.54 -52.06
CA ALA A 4 37.29 -0.25 -51.59
C ALA A 4 36.84 -1.05 -50.35
N GLY A 5 37.70 -1.90 -49.77
CA GLY A 5 37.31 -2.84 -48.70
C GLY A 5 37.39 -2.31 -47.26
N SER A 6 38.18 -1.26 -46.99
CA SER A 6 38.52 -0.91 -45.60
C SER A 6 37.53 0.03 -44.89
N SER A 7 36.72 0.79 -45.63
CA SER A 7 35.80 1.77 -45.02
C SER A 7 34.49 1.15 -44.51
N GLN A 8 33.97 0.11 -45.17
CA GLN A 8 32.72 -0.55 -44.75
C GLN A 8 32.86 -1.45 -43.50
N GLN A 9 34.07 -1.94 -43.21
CA GLN A 9 34.31 -2.83 -42.07
C GLN A 9 34.46 -2.07 -40.74
N SER A 10 34.88 -0.80 -40.80
CA SER A 10 35.04 0.07 -39.62
C SER A 10 33.69 0.62 -39.12
N GLU A 11 32.80 1.00 -40.04
CA GLU A 11 31.44 1.50 -39.70
C GLU A 11 30.55 0.40 -39.12
N ARG A 12 30.61 -0.83 -39.66
CA ARG A 12 29.85 -1.97 -39.15
C ARG A 12 30.29 -2.42 -37.76
N SER A 13 31.58 -2.26 -37.45
CA SER A 13 32.14 -2.60 -36.13
C SER A 13 31.73 -1.57 -35.07
N GLN A 14 31.70 -0.27 -35.40
CA GLN A 14 31.27 0.79 -34.48
C GLN A 14 29.76 0.72 -34.17
N SER A 15 28.91 0.46 -35.18
CA SER A 15 27.46 0.28 -34.98
C SER A 15 27.14 -0.86 -34.00
N SER A 16 27.83 -2.00 -34.13
CA SER A 16 27.58 -3.16 -33.26
C SER A 16 27.93 -2.90 -31.78
N THR A 17 28.90 -2.04 -31.51
CA THR A 17 29.30 -1.68 -30.14
C THR A 17 28.35 -0.70 -29.48
N THR A 18 27.75 0.22 -30.24
CA THR A 18 26.77 1.17 -29.69
C THR A 18 25.46 0.48 -29.35
N ASP A 19 25.03 -0.48 -30.18
CA ASP A 19 23.79 -1.24 -29.98
C ASP A 19 23.88 -2.13 -28.72
N ALA A 20 25.05 -2.74 -28.49
CA ALA A 20 25.28 -3.56 -27.30
C ALA A 20 25.30 -2.74 -26.00
N VAL A 21 25.85 -1.52 -26.04
CA VAL A 21 25.87 -0.61 -24.89
C VAL A 21 24.47 -0.10 -24.57
N ASP A 22 23.67 0.23 -25.58
CA ASP A 22 22.31 0.71 -25.37
C ASP A 22 21.40 -0.39 -24.81
N ALA A 23 21.55 -1.63 -25.28
CA ALA A 23 20.85 -2.79 -24.74
C ALA A 23 21.18 -3.06 -23.27
N GLU A 24 22.44 -2.90 -22.86
CA GLU A 24 22.82 -3.05 -21.45
C GLU A 24 22.25 -1.93 -20.59
N LEU A 25 22.23 -0.68 -21.07
CA LEU A 25 21.58 0.43 -20.37
C LEU A 25 20.07 0.21 -20.21
N ASP A 26 19.42 -0.34 -21.23
CA ASP A 26 18.00 -0.70 -21.19
C ASP A 26 17.72 -1.81 -20.17
N ARG A 27 18.58 -2.82 -20.11
CA ARG A 27 18.49 -3.88 -19.12
C ARG A 27 18.63 -3.30 -17.71
N MET A 28 19.65 -2.47 -17.46
CA MET A 28 19.84 -1.80 -16.17
C MET A 28 18.66 -0.90 -15.81
N ALA A 29 18.04 -0.25 -16.79
CA ALA A 29 16.82 0.54 -16.58
C ALA A 29 15.64 -0.34 -16.17
N ASN A 30 15.42 -1.48 -16.84
CA ASN A 30 14.37 -2.43 -16.46
C ASN A 30 14.59 -3.00 -15.05
N ASP A 31 15.83 -3.38 -14.70
CA ASP A 31 16.19 -3.84 -13.37
C ASP A 31 15.96 -2.74 -12.31
N THR A 32 16.24 -1.48 -12.67
CA THR A 32 15.99 -0.32 -11.79
C THR A 32 14.49 -0.11 -11.58
N VAL A 33 13.67 -0.20 -12.63
CA VAL A 33 12.21 -0.13 -12.53
C VAL A 33 11.69 -1.22 -11.61
N PHE A 34 12.13 -2.47 -11.81
CA PHE A 34 11.72 -3.60 -10.97
C PHE A 34 12.09 -3.36 -9.50
N TYR A 35 13.33 -2.95 -9.23
CA TYR A 35 13.78 -2.61 -7.88
C TYR A 35 12.93 -1.51 -7.23
N LEU A 36 12.61 -0.45 -7.97
CA LEU A 36 11.80 0.68 -7.49
C LEU A 36 10.38 0.22 -7.12
N LEU A 37 9.74 -0.56 -7.98
CA LEU A 37 8.38 -1.08 -7.74
C LEU A 37 8.32 -2.00 -6.52
N ILE A 38 9.28 -2.92 -6.37
CA ILE A 38 9.34 -3.81 -5.20
C ILE A 38 9.66 -3.03 -3.91
N SER A 39 10.50 -2.02 -3.99
CA SER A 39 10.84 -1.19 -2.82
C SER A 39 9.65 -0.36 -2.34
N ASP A 40 8.84 0.16 -3.28
CA ASP A 40 7.62 0.92 -2.95
C ASP A 40 6.56 0.06 -2.24
N GLN A 41 6.40 -1.21 -2.64
CA GLN A 41 5.49 -2.15 -1.97
C GLN A 41 5.81 -2.33 -0.48
N HIS A 42 7.10 -2.30 -0.12
CA HIS A 42 7.55 -2.42 1.26
C HIS A 42 7.48 -1.08 2.04
N LYS A 43 6.96 -0.01 1.44
CA LYS A 43 6.87 1.34 2.02
C LYS A 43 8.20 1.84 2.59
N LYS A 44 9.32 1.47 1.95
CA LYS A 44 10.67 1.89 2.34
C LYS A 44 11.09 3.12 1.55
N MET A 45 11.80 4.03 2.20
CA MET A 45 12.49 5.14 1.54
C MET A 45 13.60 4.58 0.64
N ILE A 46 13.61 4.97 -0.63
CA ILE A 46 14.55 4.45 -1.62
C ILE A 46 15.71 5.43 -1.78
N LYS A 47 16.94 5.01 -1.47
CA LYS A 47 18.13 5.87 -1.64
C LYS A 47 18.78 5.63 -2.99
N LYS A 48 19.26 6.68 -3.65
CA LYS A 48 20.05 6.55 -4.89
C LYS A 48 21.30 5.68 -4.71
N ASN A 49 21.91 5.70 -3.53
CA ASN A 49 23.04 4.83 -3.21
C ASN A 49 22.66 3.35 -3.22
N ASP A 50 21.46 3.01 -2.75
CA ASP A 50 20.99 1.62 -2.71
C ASP A 50 20.74 1.12 -4.14
N ILE A 51 20.15 1.95 -5.01
CA ILE A 51 20.00 1.66 -6.44
C ILE A 51 21.38 1.42 -7.08
N LYS A 52 22.37 2.26 -6.74
CA LYS A 52 23.73 2.15 -7.27
C LYS A 52 24.37 0.81 -6.88
N GLN A 53 24.20 0.40 -5.62
CA GLN A 53 24.81 -0.81 -5.08
C GLN A 53 24.10 -2.07 -5.57
N HIS A 54 22.76 -2.09 -5.52
CA HIS A 54 21.96 -3.29 -5.80
C HIS A 54 21.68 -3.52 -7.28
N VAL A 55 21.61 -2.45 -8.08
CA VAL A 55 21.23 -2.57 -9.51
C VAL A 55 22.42 -2.26 -10.41
N LEU A 56 23.13 -1.15 -10.16
CA LEU A 56 24.17 -0.66 -11.07
C LEU A 56 25.56 -1.24 -10.81
N GLN A 57 25.70 -2.22 -9.93
CA GLN A 57 26.98 -2.85 -9.58
C GLN A 57 28.08 -1.82 -9.24
N ASN A 58 27.73 -0.75 -8.52
CA ASN A 58 28.60 0.39 -8.19
C ASN A 58 29.04 1.29 -9.36
N ASN A 59 28.52 1.10 -10.58
CA ASN A 59 28.81 1.96 -11.72
C ASN A 59 28.00 3.27 -11.68
N GLY A 60 28.52 4.26 -10.96
CA GLY A 60 27.88 5.58 -10.84
C GLY A 60 27.84 6.41 -12.12
N LYS A 61 28.63 6.05 -13.15
CA LYS A 61 28.74 6.85 -14.39
C LYS A 61 27.45 6.80 -15.22
N VAL A 62 26.77 5.66 -15.19
CA VAL A 62 25.54 5.41 -15.97
C VAL A 62 24.26 5.73 -15.20
N MET A 63 24.37 6.05 -13.90
CA MET A 63 23.22 6.26 -13.00
C MET A 63 22.21 7.28 -13.55
N ARG A 64 22.66 8.43 -14.05
CA ARG A 64 21.75 9.45 -14.59
C ARG A 64 20.96 8.91 -15.80
N THR A 65 21.64 8.25 -16.72
CA THR A 65 21.02 7.72 -17.94
C THR A 65 20.04 6.61 -17.62
N VAL A 66 20.43 5.70 -16.72
CA VAL A 66 19.59 4.59 -16.28
C VAL A 66 18.35 5.10 -15.53
N LEU A 67 18.51 6.08 -14.62
CA LEU A 67 17.37 6.69 -13.92
C LEU A 67 16.44 7.45 -14.86
N ALA A 68 16.98 8.13 -15.88
CA ALA A 68 16.15 8.82 -16.88
C ALA A 68 15.28 7.81 -17.67
N LYS A 69 15.88 6.73 -18.18
CA LYS A 69 15.15 5.65 -18.85
C LYS A 69 14.14 4.95 -17.93
N ALA A 70 14.52 4.71 -16.67
CA ALA A 70 13.62 4.12 -15.69
C ALA A 70 12.44 5.04 -15.37
N LYS A 71 12.67 6.36 -15.22
CA LYS A 71 11.62 7.36 -15.01
C LYS A 71 10.62 7.37 -16.18
N GLU A 72 11.13 7.37 -17.41
CA GLU A 72 10.28 7.31 -18.61
C GLU A 72 9.42 6.05 -18.62
N LYS A 73 10.00 4.88 -18.36
CA LYS A 73 9.27 3.61 -18.30
C LYS A 73 8.23 3.59 -17.18
N LEU A 74 8.58 4.08 -15.99
CA LEU A 74 7.64 4.19 -14.86
C LEU A 74 6.43 5.05 -15.23
N GLU A 75 6.66 6.19 -15.88
CA GLU A 75 5.61 7.12 -16.24
C GLU A 75 4.70 6.55 -17.35
N HIS A 76 5.30 6.04 -18.43
CA HIS A 76 4.55 5.64 -19.63
C HIS A 76 3.96 4.22 -19.57
N VAL A 77 4.60 3.29 -18.86
CA VAL A 77 4.17 1.89 -18.80
C VAL A 77 3.40 1.59 -17.52
N PHE A 78 3.85 2.15 -16.39
CA PHE A 78 3.29 1.84 -15.07
C PHE A 78 2.44 2.96 -14.49
N GLY A 79 2.42 4.16 -15.10
CA GLY A 79 1.68 5.30 -14.58
C GLY A 79 2.21 5.83 -13.24
N TYR A 80 3.51 5.70 -12.97
CA TYR A 80 4.17 6.25 -11.78
C TYR A 80 5.15 7.38 -12.14
N GLU A 81 5.15 8.44 -11.34
CA GLU A 81 6.19 9.47 -11.36
C GLU A 81 7.28 9.13 -10.35
N LEU A 82 8.54 9.11 -10.79
CA LEU A 82 9.70 9.08 -9.90
C LEU A 82 10.05 10.50 -9.45
N VAL A 83 9.87 10.78 -8.15
CA VAL A 83 10.14 12.08 -7.54
C VAL A 83 11.40 11.99 -6.66
N GLU A 84 12.31 12.94 -6.83
CA GLU A 84 13.47 13.08 -5.97
C GLU A 84 13.13 13.95 -4.75
N LEU A 85 13.61 13.56 -3.58
CA LEU A 85 13.45 14.33 -2.35
C LEU A 85 14.68 15.21 -2.11
N ASP A 86 14.45 16.42 -1.60
CA ASP A 86 15.50 17.36 -1.18
C ASP A 86 16.12 16.99 0.17
N ASP A 87 16.47 15.71 0.36
CA ASP A 87 17.14 15.24 1.56
C ASP A 87 18.65 15.10 1.33
N LYS A 88 19.43 15.10 2.43
CA LYS A 88 20.90 14.96 2.36
C LYS A 88 21.35 13.64 1.74
N GLN A 89 20.45 12.66 1.61
CA GLN A 89 20.75 11.31 1.14
C GLN A 89 20.37 11.09 -0.34
N GLY A 90 19.67 12.05 -0.96
CA GLY A 90 19.22 11.95 -2.37
C GLY A 90 18.26 10.79 -2.55
N SER A 91 17.23 10.73 -1.73
CA SER A 91 16.19 9.70 -1.75
C SER A 91 15.17 9.96 -2.86
N VAL A 92 14.48 8.90 -3.29
CA VAL A 92 13.44 8.95 -4.32
C VAL A 92 12.19 8.23 -3.85
N ILE A 93 11.03 8.66 -4.34
CA ILE A 93 9.73 8.04 -4.10
C ILE A 93 8.98 7.83 -5.41
N LEU A 94 8.09 6.84 -5.45
CA LEU A 94 7.15 6.64 -6.54
C LEU A 94 5.81 7.27 -6.17
N VAL A 95 5.28 8.10 -7.06
CA VAL A 95 3.96 8.72 -6.93
C VAL A 95 3.06 8.15 -8.02
N ASN A 96 1.95 7.53 -7.65
CA ASN A 96 0.97 7.05 -8.62
C ASN A 96 0.33 8.25 -9.34
N LYS A 97 0.40 8.26 -10.68
CA LYS A 97 -0.19 9.26 -11.57
C LYS A 97 -1.39 8.74 -12.34
N MET A 98 -1.74 7.47 -12.18
CA MET A 98 -2.95 6.94 -12.77
C MET A 98 -4.14 7.68 -12.16
N ASP A 99 -4.99 8.23 -13.02
CA ASP A 99 -6.26 8.78 -12.59
C ASP A 99 -7.14 7.61 -12.14
N LEU A 100 -7.17 7.40 -10.83
CA LEU A 100 -8.03 6.40 -10.22
C LEU A 100 -9.43 6.96 -9.96
N SER A 101 -9.81 8.12 -10.51
CA SER A 101 -11.15 8.70 -10.33
C SER A 101 -12.28 7.71 -10.66
N GLU A 102 -12.13 6.87 -11.69
CA GLU A 102 -13.11 5.83 -12.04
C GLU A 102 -13.08 4.62 -11.08
N CYS A 103 -11.89 4.27 -10.56
CA CYS A 103 -11.75 3.28 -9.48
C CYS A 103 -12.07 3.87 -8.12
N SER A 104 -12.25 5.19 -8.02
CA SER A 104 -12.49 5.91 -6.79
C SER A 104 -13.84 5.54 -6.24
N ASP A 105 -14.84 5.20 -7.05
CA ASP A 105 -16.10 4.67 -6.52
C ASP A 105 -15.95 3.26 -5.92
N LEU A 106 -14.94 2.49 -6.36
CA LEU A 106 -14.59 1.17 -5.78
C LEU A 106 -13.64 1.27 -4.57
N LEU A 107 -12.84 2.33 -4.50
CA LEU A 107 -11.83 2.57 -3.45
C LEU A 107 -12.29 3.57 -2.37
N GLN A 108 -13.22 4.47 -2.69
CA GLN A 108 -14.01 5.27 -1.74
C GLN A 108 -15.11 4.37 -1.17
N ARG A 109 -14.67 3.34 -0.45
CA ARG A 109 -15.53 2.78 0.57
C ARG A 109 -15.74 3.91 1.56
N ASN A 110 -16.97 4.42 1.63
CA ASN A 110 -17.38 5.53 2.49
C ASN A 110 -16.66 5.40 3.83
N GLU A 111 -15.82 6.38 4.20
CA GLU A 111 -14.94 6.28 5.38
C GLU A 111 -15.73 5.92 6.63
N LYS A 112 -16.98 6.39 6.70
CA LYS A 112 -17.94 6.06 7.75
C LYS A 112 -18.35 4.59 7.73
N GLU A 113 -18.60 4.02 6.57
CA GLU A 113 -18.93 2.59 6.40
C GLU A 113 -17.70 1.70 6.68
N CYS A 114 -16.52 2.11 6.24
CA CYS A 114 -15.24 1.48 6.60
C CYS A 114 -15.06 1.43 8.12
N ALA A 115 -15.25 2.57 8.79
CA ALA A 115 -15.12 2.67 10.23
C ALA A 115 -16.15 1.78 10.92
N LYS A 116 -17.43 1.87 10.53
CA LYS A 116 -18.50 1.01 11.06
C LYS A 116 -18.17 -0.47 10.92
N GLN A 117 -17.74 -0.90 9.74
CA GLN A 117 -17.34 -2.29 9.51
C GLN A 117 -16.12 -2.69 10.35
N GLY A 118 -15.14 -1.80 10.52
CA GLY A 118 -13.99 -2.03 11.40
C GLY A 118 -14.42 -2.25 12.85
N LEU A 119 -15.37 -1.45 13.35
CA LEU A 119 -15.96 -1.64 14.67
C LEU A 119 -16.73 -2.96 14.76
N THR A 120 -17.55 -3.29 13.75
CA THR A 120 -18.26 -4.59 13.68
C THR A 120 -17.29 -5.77 13.78
N ILE A 121 -16.24 -5.78 12.97
CA ILE A 121 -15.22 -6.84 12.97
C ILE A 121 -14.52 -6.91 14.34
N THR A 122 -14.23 -5.74 14.94
CA THR A 122 -13.61 -5.68 16.27
C THR A 122 -14.50 -6.33 17.33
N VAL A 123 -15.78 -5.97 17.38
CA VAL A 123 -16.75 -6.55 18.34
C VAL A 123 -16.87 -8.06 18.14
N LEU A 124 -17.04 -8.52 16.91
CA LEU A 124 -17.10 -9.96 16.59
C LEU A 124 -15.83 -10.70 17.00
N THR A 125 -14.66 -10.09 16.80
CA THR A 125 -13.37 -10.67 17.19
C THR A 125 -13.25 -10.78 18.71
N LEU A 126 -13.70 -9.78 19.47
CA LEU A 126 -13.69 -9.82 20.94
C LEU A 126 -14.62 -10.91 21.51
N ILE A 127 -15.78 -11.10 20.87
CA ILE A 127 -16.72 -12.19 21.21
C ILE A 127 -16.10 -13.54 20.87
N LEU A 128 -15.51 -13.68 19.69
CA LEU A 128 -14.82 -14.91 19.28
C LEU A 128 -13.67 -15.28 20.23
N MET A 129 -12.89 -14.28 20.68
CA MET A 129 -11.86 -14.46 21.70
C MET A 129 -12.41 -14.85 23.08
N SER A 130 -13.71 -14.61 23.32
CA SER A 130 -14.41 -14.95 24.56
C SER A 130 -15.18 -16.28 24.46
N ASP A 131 -14.83 -17.15 23.51
CA ASP A 131 -15.50 -18.45 23.26
C ASP A 131 -16.91 -18.33 22.67
N GLY A 132 -17.16 -17.24 21.93
CA GLY A 132 -18.39 -17.05 21.15
C GLY A 132 -19.56 -16.39 21.89
N ALA A 133 -19.44 -16.15 23.19
CA ALA A 133 -20.41 -15.38 23.98
C ALA A 133 -19.69 -14.50 25.02
N VAL A 134 -20.23 -13.33 25.32
CA VAL A 134 -19.61 -12.41 26.30
C VAL A 134 -20.68 -11.56 26.95
N SER A 135 -20.64 -11.41 28.27
CA SER A 135 -21.56 -10.50 28.94
C SER A 135 -21.33 -9.06 28.48
N GLU A 136 -22.41 -8.29 28.42
CA GLU A 136 -22.40 -6.92 27.92
C GLU A 136 -21.37 -6.04 28.67
N ASP A 137 -21.34 -6.15 29.99
CA ASP A 137 -20.38 -5.44 30.85
C ASP A 137 -18.93 -5.79 30.52
N LYS A 138 -18.66 -7.06 30.23
CA LYS A 138 -17.32 -7.52 29.88
C LYS A 138 -16.93 -7.02 28.49
N LEU A 139 -17.86 -7.01 27.54
CA LEU A 139 -17.65 -6.42 26.21
C LEU A 139 -17.30 -4.94 26.32
N TRP A 140 -18.05 -4.15 27.10
CA TRP A 140 -17.75 -2.73 27.31
C TRP A 140 -16.41 -2.51 28.01
N LYS A 141 -16.03 -3.35 28.97
CA LYS A 141 -14.70 -3.30 29.59
C LYS A 141 -13.57 -3.55 28.58
N MET A 142 -13.79 -4.41 27.59
CA MET A 142 -12.83 -4.71 26.52
C MET A 142 -12.77 -3.61 25.45
N LEU A 143 -13.87 -2.88 25.23
CA LEU A 143 -13.96 -1.76 24.29
C LEU A 143 -13.44 -0.44 24.88
N LYS A 144 -13.46 -0.27 26.21
CA LYS A 144 -13.03 0.94 26.90
C LYS A 144 -11.58 1.39 26.57
N PRO A 145 -10.56 0.51 26.50
CA PRO A 145 -9.20 0.89 26.10
C PRO A 145 -9.11 1.42 24.66
N LEU A 146 -10.08 1.10 23.81
CA LEU A 146 -10.20 1.61 22.44
C LEU A 146 -10.90 2.98 22.38
N GLY A 147 -11.25 3.56 23.52
CA GLY A 147 -11.96 4.85 23.61
C GLY A 147 -13.47 4.74 23.39
N LEU A 148 -14.02 3.53 23.36
CA LEU A 148 -15.42 3.26 23.09
C LEU A 148 -16.18 3.02 24.40
N ALA A 149 -17.24 3.80 24.63
CA ALA A 149 -18.15 3.64 25.76
C ALA A 149 -19.61 3.69 25.28
N PRO A 150 -20.56 3.10 26.04
CA PRO A 150 -21.96 3.00 25.63
C PRO A 150 -22.62 4.36 25.38
N ASP A 151 -22.23 5.38 26.14
CA ASP A 151 -22.79 6.74 26.03
C ASP A 151 -21.98 7.65 25.09
N THR A 152 -20.97 7.11 24.40
CA THR A 152 -20.16 7.89 23.47
C THR A 152 -20.95 8.15 22.20
N SER A 153 -21.21 9.44 21.93
CA SER A 153 -21.67 9.90 20.62
C SER A 153 -20.45 10.28 19.79
N ASP A 154 -20.12 9.45 18.81
CA ASP A 154 -19.03 9.69 17.86
C ASP A 154 -19.57 10.28 16.54
N PRO A 155 -18.87 11.22 15.89
CA PRO A 155 -19.28 11.77 14.59
C PRO A 155 -19.44 10.71 13.48
N THR A 156 -18.68 9.61 13.59
CA THR A 156 -18.63 8.51 12.63
C THR A 156 -19.62 7.40 13.00
N PHE A 157 -19.70 7.03 14.27
CA PHE A 157 -20.54 5.91 14.72
C PHE A 157 -21.93 6.32 15.23
N GLY A 158 -22.14 7.59 15.55
CA GLY A 158 -23.31 8.01 16.32
C GLY A 158 -23.21 7.48 17.76
N ASN A 159 -24.33 7.03 18.33
CA ASN A 159 -24.33 6.38 19.63
C ASN A 159 -23.83 4.93 19.49
N VAL A 160 -22.64 4.65 20.02
CA VAL A 160 -21.98 3.33 19.92
C VAL A 160 -22.80 2.24 20.62
N GLY A 161 -23.45 2.55 21.75
CA GLY A 161 -24.38 1.66 22.44
C GLY A 161 -25.53 1.18 21.54
N THR A 162 -26.20 2.12 20.89
CA THR A 162 -27.28 1.83 19.94
C THR A 162 -26.76 1.05 18.73
N MET A 163 -25.58 1.40 18.20
CA MET A 163 -24.99 0.68 17.07
C MET A 163 -24.75 -0.80 17.43
N ILE A 164 -24.10 -1.08 18.56
CA ILE A 164 -23.78 -2.46 18.96
C ILE A 164 -25.03 -3.25 19.35
N LYS A 165 -25.95 -2.67 20.13
CA LYS A 165 -27.14 -3.39 20.61
C LYS A 165 -28.27 -3.50 19.59
N THR A 166 -28.39 -2.53 18.70
CA THR A 166 -29.54 -2.41 17.80
C THR A 166 -29.12 -2.69 16.36
N GLU A 167 -28.16 -1.95 15.82
CA GLU A 167 -27.76 -2.10 14.41
C GLU A 167 -27.15 -3.49 14.17
N LEU A 168 -26.15 -3.90 14.95
CA LEU A 168 -25.51 -5.21 14.75
C LEU A 168 -26.43 -6.41 14.98
N VAL A 169 -27.43 -6.28 15.86
CA VAL A 169 -28.45 -7.31 16.05
C VAL A 169 -29.41 -7.34 14.86
N SER A 170 -29.82 -6.17 14.35
CA SER A 170 -30.70 -6.07 13.17
C SER A 170 -30.05 -6.59 11.89
N GLU A 171 -28.73 -6.42 11.76
CA GLU A 171 -27.91 -6.93 10.66
C GLU A 171 -27.51 -8.41 10.85
N ALA A 172 -28.01 -9.07 11.90
CA ALA A 172 -27.73 -10.47 12.23
C ALA A 172 -26.25 -10.79 12.50
N TYR A 173 -25.44 -9.80 12.87
CA TYR A 173 -24.08 -10.01 13.36
C TYR A 173 -24.05 -10.52 14.81
N LEU A 174 -24.97 -10.03 15.64
CA LEU A 174 -25.05 -10.37 17.06
C LEU A 174 -26.42 -10.92 17.45
N LYS A 175 -26.46 -11.71 18.51
CA LYS A 175 -27.68 -12.16 19.16
C LYS A 175 -27.60 -11.83 20.65
N LEU A 176 -28.44 -10.92 21.10
CA LEU A 176 -28.56 -10.58 22.51
C LEU A 176 -29.42 -11.61 23.23
N SER A 177 -28.88 -12.26 24.26
CA SER A 177 -29.57 -13.27 25.06
C SER A 177 -29.52 -12.90 26.54
N PRO A 178 -30.63 -13.04 27.30
CA PRO A 178 -30.60 -12.80 28.74
C PRO A 178 -29.82 -13.93 29.44
N ILE A 179 -28.95 -13.57 30.38
CA ILE A 179 -28.17 -14.53 31.14
C ILE A 179 -29.10 -15.23 32.15
N PRO A 180 -29.26 -16.56 32.11
CA PRO A 180 -30.13 -17.27 33.04
C PRO A 180 -29.63 -17.13 34.49
N GLY A 181 -30.49 -16.64 35.38
CA GLY A 181 -30.22 -16.59 36.83
C GLY A 181 -29.84 -15.22 37.40
N THR A 182 -29.79 -14.16 36.59
CA THR A 182 -29.66 -12.78 37.08
C THR A 182 -31.03 -12.23 37.46
N CYS A 183 -31.31 -12.13 38.76
CA CYS A 183 -32.52 -11.49 39.29
C CYS A 183 -32.23 -10.02 39.60
N ASP A 184 -32.62 -9.17 38.66
CA ASP A 184 -32.77 -7.70 38.73
C ASP A 184 -31.52 -6.86 39.13
N PRO A 185 -30.85 -6.17 38.18
CA PRO A 185 -31.18 -6.09 36.76
C PRO A 185 -30.83 -7.37 35.99
N VAL A 186 -31.62 -7.66 34.94
CA VAL A 186 -31.33 -8.76 34.00
C VAL A 186 -30.08 -8.41 33.20
N GLU A 187 -29.05 -9.24 33.30
CA GLU A 187 -27.83 -9.09 32.50
C GLU A 187 -27.98 -9.79 31.15
N PHE A 188 -27.30 -9.27 30.13
CA PHE A 188 -27.33 -9.79 28.77
C PHE A 188 -25.93 -10.20 28.31
N GLU A 189 -25.89 -11.17 27.40
CA GLU A 189 -24.72 -11.61 26.63
C GLU A 189 -25.00 -11.59 25.12
#